data_AF-A0A7D8YXB7-F1
#
_entry.id   AF-A0A7D8YXB7-F1
#
_cell.length_a   1.000
_cell.length_b   1.000
_cell.length_c   1.000
_cell.angle_alpha   90.00
_cell.angle_beta   90.00
_cell.angle_gamma   90.00
#
_symmetry.space_group_name_H-M   'P 1'
#
loop_
_entity.id
_entity.type
_entity.pdbx_description
1 polymer ?
#
loop_
_entity_poly.entity_id
_entity_poly.type
_entity_poly.pdbx_seq_one_letter_code
_entity_poly.pdbx_strand_id
1 'polypeptide(L)'
;MAKRLLLRGSHSLLRGLAIAVLSVRHLAPSVLTCDTTESKNSSQHNQSKKAHRNGIKKPKTSRYPSLKGTDPKFRRNHRHALHGTMKALKELKDGKRDTA
;
A
#
# COMPACT_ATOMS: atom_id res chain seq x y z
N MET A 1 27.46 -16.35 -14.93
CA MET A 1 28.51 -16.71 -13.97
C MET A 1 27.86 -17.32 -12.73
N ALA A 2 27.46 -18.59 -12.82
CA ALA A 2 26.94 -19.37 -11.69
C ALA A 2 28.08 -20.21 -11.11
N LYS A 3 28.33 -20.09 -9.80
CA LYS A 3 29.19 -20.99 -9.01
C LYS A 3 28.27 -21.63 -7.95
N ARG A 4 27.93 -22.91 -8.07
CA ARG A 4 28.71 -24.09 -7.66
C ARG A 4 28.71 -24.19 -6.13
N LEU A 5 27.77 -24.97 -5.56
CA LEU A 5 27.89 -26.40 -5.23
C LEU A 5 28.45 -26.58 -3.81
N LEU A 6 27.71 -27.25 -2.93
CA LEU A 6 28.25 -28.37 -2.19
C LEU A 6 27.13 -29.29 -1.67
N LEU A 7 27.23 -30.53 -2.14
CA LEU A 7 26.50 -31.73 -1.77
C LEU A 7 26.76 -32.12 -0.30
N ARG A 8 25.73 -32.66 0.36
CA ARG A 8 25.75 -33.83 1.27
C ARG A 8 24.33 -34.39 1.25
N GLY A 9 24.01 -35.66 1.06
CA GLY A 9 24.77 -36.90 1.00
C GLY A 9 23.70 -37.98 1.08
N SER A 10 23.74 -38.90 0.13
CA SER A 10 22.98 -40.15 0.08
C SER A 10 23.10 -40.92 1.39
N HIS A 11 22.08 -41.66 1.81
CA HIS A 11 22.24 -43.04 2.33
C HIS A 11 20.87 -43.69 2.53
N SER A 12 20.47 -44.46 1.53
CA SER A 12 19.45 -45.50 1.56
C SER A 12 19.72 -46.50 2.67
N LEU A 13 18.81 -46.69 3.64
CA LEU A 13 18.77 -47.93 4.43
C LEU A 13 17.33 -48.27 4.84
N LEU A 14 16.84 -49.35 4.25
CA LEU A 14 16.22 -50.49 4.95
C LEU A 14 14.81 -50.33 5.56
N ARG A 15 13.95 -51.26 5.09
CA ARG A 15 13.03 -52.11 5.88
C ARG A 15 11.84 -51.34 6.45
N GLY A 16 10.64 -51.52 5.91
CA GLY A 16 9.97 -52.81 5.89
C GLY A 16 9.07 -52.89 7.12
N LEU A 17 7.78 -52.62 6.94
CA LEU A 17 6.75 -53.15 7.81
C LEU A 17 5.45 -53.23 7.01
N ALA A 18 5.12 -54.47 6.61
CA ALA A 18 3.79 -54.84 6.20
C ALA A 18 2.82 -54.53 7.36
N ILE A 19 1.73 -53.82 7.09
CA ILE A 19 0.56 -53.87 7.96
C ILE A 19 -0.59 -54.46 7.16
N ALA A 20 -1.13 -55.51 7.76
CA ALA A 20 -2.10 -56.44 7.26
C ALA A 20 -3.43 -55.80 6.85
N VAL A 21 -4.03 -56.46 5.86
CA VAL A 21 -5.48 -56.58 5.62
C VAL A 21 -6.25 -56.62 6.95
N LEU A 22 -7.15 -55.65 7.15
CA LEU A 22 -8.21 -55.77 8.15
C LEU A 22 -9.51 -55.14 7.63
N SER A 23 -10.50 -56.01 7.48
CA SER A 23 -11.93 -55.74 7.69
C SER A 23 -12.69 -54.92 6.64
N VAL A 24 -13.33 -55.64 5.72
CA VAL A 24 -14.63 -55.22 5.17
C VAL A 24 -15.62 -55.16 6.34
N ARG A 25 -15.92 -53.95 6.82
CA ARG A 25 -17.10 -53.66 7.64
C ARG A 25 -17.98 -52.68 6.88
N HIS A 26 -19.16 -53.15 6.58
CA HIS A 26 -20.26 -52.44 5.95
C HIS A 26 -20.84 -51.40 6.95
N LEU A 27 -21.48 -50.35 6.40
CA LEU A 27 -22.28 -49.28 7.04
C LEU A 27 -21.53 -48.06 7.58
N ALA A 28 -21.43 -47.01 6.75
CA ALA A 28 -22.29 -45.82 6.83
C ALA A 28 -21.83 -44.78 5.80
N PRO A 29 -22.73 -44.16 4.99
CA PRO A 29 -22.42 -42.85 4.44
C PRO A 29 -22.34 -41.91 5.64
N SER A 30 -21.13 -41.45 5.98
CA SER A 30 -21.00 -40.21 6.74
C SER A 30 -21.55 -39.12 5.82
N VAL A 31 -22.86 -38.92 5.94
CA VAL A 31 -23.53 -37.70 5.56
C VAL A 31 -22.73 -36.58 6.20
N LEU A 32 -21.84 -35.99 5.40
CA LEU A 32 -21.32 -34.67 5.67
C LEU A 32 -22.54 -33.77 5.58
N THR A 33 -23.26 -33.61 6.70
CA THR A 33 -24.04 -32.40 6.93
C THR A 33 -23.00 -31.29 7.03
N CYS A 34 -22.53 -30.82 5.87
CA CYS A 34 -22.22 -29.41 5.76
C CYS A 34 -23.54 -28.69 5.98
N ASP A 35 -23.89 -28.50 7.25
CA ASP A 35 -24.76 -27.40 7.63
C ASP A 35 -23.95 -26.15 7.31
N THR A 36 -23.92 -25.78 6.03
CA THR A 36 -23.64 -24.42 5.60
C THR A 36 -24.77 -23.58 6.17
N THR A 37 -24.69 -23.33 7.46
CA THR A 37 -25.40 -22.24 8.09
C THR A 37 -24.84 -21.00 7.42
N GLU A 38 -25.56 -20.53 6.42
CA GLU A 38 -25.21 -19.37 5.60
C GLU A 38 -24.90 -18.21 6.55
N SER A 39 -23.61 -17.86 6.64
CA SER A 39 -23.15 -16.75 7.46
C SER A 39 -23.28 -15.45 6.67
N LYS A 40 -23.46 -14.33 7.36
CA LYS A 40 -23.61 -13.03 6.68
C LYS A 40 -22.29 -12.66 5.98
N ASN A 41 -22.30 -12.72 4.66
CA ASN A 41 -21.18 -12.43 3.76
C ASN A 41 -20.69 -10.98 3.77
N SER A 42 -21.53 -10.00 4.17
CA SER A 42 -21.15 -8.58 4.24
C SER A 42 -22.01 -7.76 5.21
N SER A 43 -21.42 -6.77 5.90
CA SER A 43 -22.14 -5.84 6.78
C SER A 43 -21.47 -4.47 6.89
N GLN A 44 -22.28 -3.41 6.73
CA GLN A 44 -21.87 -2.02 6.93
C GLN A 44 -22.34 -1.44 8.29
N HIS A 45 -23.00 -2.26 9.12
CA HIS A 45 -23.76 -1.82 10.30
C HIS A 45 -22.94 -0.98 11.29
N ASN A 46 -21.67 -1.32 11.53
CA ASN A 46 -20.81 -0.61 12.50
C ASN A 46 -19.77 0.32 11.84
N GLN A 47 -19.83 0.53 10.52
CA GLN A 47 -18.78 1.31 9.83
C GLN A 47 -18.87 2.80 10.17
N SER A 48 -20.08 3.36 10.14
CA SER A 48 -20.33 4.76 10.51
C SER A 48 -19.91 5.04 11.96
N LYS A 49 -20.35 4.20 12.92
CA LYS A 49 -20.00 4.35 14.35
C LYS A 49 -18.49 4.32 14.60
N LYS A 50 -17.74 3.50 13.86
CA LYS A 50 -16.26 3.49 13.92
C LYS A 50 -15.66 4.77 13.33
N ALA A 51 -16.13 5.22 12.17
CA ALA A 51 -15.64 6.44 11.53
C ALA A 51 -15.85 7.69 12.39
N HIS A 52 -16.95 7.75 13.14
CA HIS A 52 -17.25 8.89 14.02
C HIS A 52 -16.55 8.84 15.40
N ARG A 53 -15.92 7.73 15.81
CA ARG A 53 -15.17 7.66 17.09
C ARG A 53 -14.06 8.70 17.18
N ASN A 54 -13.32 8.88 16.08
CA ASN A 54 -12.26 9.89 15.96
C ASN A 54 -12.74 11.14 15.19
N GLY A 55 -14.00 11.13 14.75
CA GLY A 55 -14.60 12.10 13.84
C GLY A 55 -14.06 12.01 12.40
N ILE A 56 -14.92 12.24 11.42
CA ILE A 56 -14.51 12.39 10.02
C ILE A 56 -13.83 13.74 9.87
N LYS A 57 -12.49 13.75 9.78
CA LYS A 57 -11.71 14.98 9.63
C LYS A 57 -11.75 15.46 8.19
N LYS A 58 -11.97 16.76 8.01
CA LYS A 58 -11.81 17.43 6.71
C LYS A 58 -10.33 17.42 6.30
N PRO A 59 -10.01 17.43 4.99
CA PRO A 59 -8.64 17.61 4.54
C PRO A 59 -8.08 18.93 5.08
N LYS A 60 -6.80 18.93 5.45
CA LYS A 60 -6.14 20.13 5.96
C LYS A 60 -5.98 21.14 4.82
N THR A 61 -6.50 22.35 5.00
CA THR A 61 -6.28 23.48 4.08
C THR A 61 -5.08 24.28 4.55
N SER A 62 -4.11 24.52 3.65
CA SER A 62 -3.00 25.45 3.87
C SER A 62 -3.30 26.79 3.21
N ARG A 63 -2.72 27.89 3.74
CA ARG A 63 -2.84 29.23 3.12
C ARG A 63 -2.32 29.26 1.69
N TYR A 64 -1.28 28.47 1.41
CA TYR A 64 -0.67 28.36 0.08
C TYR A 64 -0.68 26.89 -0.36
N PRO A 65 -1.41 26.53 -1.44
CA PRO A 65 -1.38 25.19 -2.01
C PRO A 65 -0.17 24.98 -2.93
N SER A 66 0.13 23.73 -3.27
CA SER A 66 1.20 23.41 -4.23
C SER A 66 0.79 23.73 -5.67
N LEU A 67 1.70 24.28 -6.47
CA LEU A 67 1.51 24.47 -7.93
C LEU A 67 1.85 23.21 -8.75
N LYS A 68 1.72 22.01 -8.15
CA LYS A 68 1.96 20.74 -8.85
C LYS A 68 0.76 20.44 -9.75
N GLY A 69 1.01 20.16 -11.04
CA GLY A 69 -0.04 19.93 -12.03
C GLY A 69 -0.55 21.19 -12.74
N THR A 70 -0.05 22.38 -12.38
CA THR A 70 -0.30 23.61 -13.14
C THR A 70 0.46 23.58 -14.48
N ASP A 71 -0.10 24.21 -15.51
CA ASP A 71 0.46 24.28 -16.86
C ASP A 71 1.98 24.56 -16.85
N PRO A 72 2.80 23.70 -17.51
CA PRO A 72 4.23 23.92 -17.63
C PRO A 72 4.61 25.29 -18.22
N LYS A 73 3.84 25.85 -19.17
CA LYS A 73 4.16 27.16 -19.76
C LYS A 73 3.97 28.29 -18.74
N PHE A 74 2.85 28.28 -18.01
CA PHE A 74 2.64 29.18 -16.88
C PHE A 74 3.75 29.06 -15.82
N ARG A 75 4.13 27.84 -15.43
CA ARG A 75 5.15 27.63 -14.39
C ARG A 75 6.54 28.12 -14.79
N ARG A 76 6.93 27.99 -16.07
CA ARG A 76 8.20 28.55 -16.58
C ARG A 76 8.19 30.06 -16.46
N ASN A 77 7.14 30.72 -16.95
CA ASN A 77 7.03 32.19 -16.87
C ASN A 77 6.98 32.68 -15.42
N HIS A 78 6.15 32.07 -14.58
CA HIS A 78 5.99 32.45 -13.17
C HIS A 78 7.32 32.38 -12.41
N ARG A 79 8.15 31.36 -12.68
CA ARG A 79 9.51 31.26 -12.13
C ARG A 79 10.36 32.48 -12.53
N HIS A 80 10.41 32.81 -13.81
CA HIS A 80 11.21 33.94 -14.30
C HIS A 80 10.74 35.29 -13.74
N ALA A 81 9.42 35.50 -13.67
CA ALA A 81 8.84 36.71 -13.09
C ALA A 81 9.24 36.89 -11.62
N LEU A 82 9.10 35.85 -10.79
CA LEU A 82 9.48 35.91 -9.37
C LEU A 82 10.99 36.13 -9.15
N HIS A 83 11.84 35.53 -9.98
CA HIS A 83 13.28 35.79 -9.90
C HIS A 83 13.63 37.22 -10.33
N GLY A 84 12.95 37.75 -11.35
CA GLY A 84 13.11 39.13 -11.81
C GLY A 84 12.75 40.14 -10.72
N THR A 85 11.59 39.97 -10.08
CA THR A 85 11.15 40.86 -8.99
C THR A 85 12.10 40.77 -7.79
N MET A 86 12.52 39.57 -7.39
CA MET A 86 13.47 39.38 -6.30
C MET A 86 14.82 40.07 -6.57
N LYS A 87 15.32 39.99 -7.82
CA LYS A 87 16.54 40.68 -8.23
C LYS A 87 16.38 42.20 -8.17
N ALA A 88 15.26 42.71 -8.67
CA ALA A 88 14.96 44.15 -8.62
C ALA A 88 14.88 44.69 -7.19
N LEU A 89 14.18 43.97 -6.31
CA LEU A 89 14.10 44.32 -4.89
C LEU A 89 15.46 44.28 -4.19
N LYS A 90 16.32 43.32 -4.55
CA LYS A 90 17.69 43.26 -4.03
C LYS A 90 18.51 44.46 -4.45
N GLU A 91 18.48 44.84 -5.73
CA GLU A 91 19.23 46.00 -6.24
C GLU A 91 18.70 47.32 -5.67
N LEU A 92 17.39 47.42 -5.45
CA LEU A 92 16.78 48.55 -4.73
C LEU A 92 17.31 48.62 -3.29
N LYS A 93 17.37 47.49 -2.58
CA LYS A 93 17.92 47.43 -1.22
C LYS A 93 19.41 47.78 -1.17
N ASP A 94 20.17 47.38 -2.20
CA ASP A 94 21.58 47.71 -2.36
C ASP A 94 21.80 49.18 -2.81
N GLY A 95 20.73 49.96 -3.04
CA GLY A 95 20.80 51.36 -3.47
C GLY A 95 21.30 51.56 -4.91
N LYS A 96 21.34 50.49 -5.71
CA LYS A 96 21.80 50.53 -7.12
C LYS A 96 20.70 50.93 -8.09
N ARG A 97 19.46 51.05 -7.59
CA ARG A 97 18.28 51.48 -8.35
C ARG A 97 17.58 52.56 -7.55
N ASP A 98 17.43 53.73 -8.16
CA ASP A 98 16.64 54.82 -7.61
C ASP A 98 15.15 54.45 -7.65
N THR A 99 14.44 54.74 -6.56
CA THR A 99 12.98 54.68 -6.56
C THR A 99 12.46 55.79 -7.47
N ALA A 100 11.72 55.42 -8.51
CA ALA A 100 10.95 56.38 -9.30
C ALA A 100 9.87 57.04 -8.45
#